data_AF-A0A942UQP1-F1
#
_entry.id   AF-A0A942UQP1-F1
#
_cell.length_a   1.000
_cell.length_b   1.000
_cell.length_c   1.000
_cell.angle_alpha   90.00
_cell.angle_beta   90.00
_cell.angle_gamma   90.00
#
_symmetry.space_group_name_H-M   'P 1'
#
loop_
_entity.id
_entity.type
_entity.pdbx_description
1 polymer ?
#
loop_
_entity_poly.entity_id
_entity_poly.type
_entity_poly.pdbx_seq_one_letter_code
_entity_poly.pdbx_strand_id
1 'polypeptide(L)'
;MADQIPDKNLFMMCQTLNTDALRKLPKGFHVRYCRKNELDIWKAMHFNTPEIAMKYYDFMTDYFNSVYLPKKDLFYQSCLFICNKFDKPVGTCFVWKSYNTIHTLHWFKVLKEYEGIGIGRALLSIVMERLSQDEYPVFLHTQPSSYRAIKLYSDFGFHLLSDPVIGNRKNDLEDCLPILEKFMPESDFKKLRIVRAPKFFLDAVCSTNTSEF
;
A
#
# COMPACT_ATOMS: atom_id res chain seq x y z
N MET A 1 -10.12 11.21 15.07
CA MET A 1 -9.79 12.29 14.11
C MET A 1 -9.79 11.82 12.66
N ALA A 2 -9.42 10.56 12.36
CA ALA A 2 -9.55 10.01 10.99
C ALA A 2 -11.02 9.83 10.53
N ASP A 3 -11.96 9.75 11.47
CA ASP A 3 -13.40 9.52 11.20
C ASP A 3 -14.13 10.69 10.50
N GLN A 4 -13.42 11.77 10.16
CA GLN A 4 -13.94 12.93 9.42
C GLN A 4 -13.39 13.04 7.99
N ILE A 5 -12.44 12.19 7.59
CA ILE A 5 -11.87 12.25 6.25
C ILE A 5 -12.70 11.35 5.32
N PRO A 6 -13.28 11.89 4.23
CA PRO A 6 -14.12 11.09 3.32
C PRO A 6 -13.32 9.99 2.63
N ASP A 7 -13.99 8.89 2.31
CA ASP A 7 -13.43 7.84 1.46
C ASP A 7 -13.35 8.36 0.02
N LYS A 8 -12.12 8.53 -0.45
CA LYS A 8 -11.76 9.09 -1.76
C LYS A 8 -10.54 8.37 -2.28
N ASN A 9 -10.38 8.32 -3.60
CA ASN A 9 -9.34 7.55 -4.23
C ASN A 9 -8.15 8.44 -4.59
N LEU A 10 -6.96 8.02 -4.17
CA LEU A 10 -5.70 8.58 -4.60
C LEU A 10 -4.82 7.46 -5.15
N PHE A 11 -4.02 7.80 -6.16
CA PHE A 11 -3.06 6.88 -6.75
C PHE A 11 -1.68 7.53 -6.75
N MET A 12 -0.66 6.71 -6.52
CA MET A 12 0.73 7.18 -6.54
C MET A 12 1.61 6.24 -7.37
N MET A 13 2.70 6.79 -7.89
CA MET A 13 3.71 6.08 -8.66
C MET A 13 5.11 6.42 -8.17
N CYS A 14 5.92 5.40 -7.92
CA CYS A 14 7.36 5.52 -7.68
C CYS A 14 8.10 5.09 -8.95
N GLN A 15 8.80 6.03 -9.57
CA GLN A 15 9.60 5.74 -10.77
C GLN A 15 11.00 5.21 -10.43
N THR A 16 11.53 5.61 -9.28
CA THR A 16 12.82 5.18 -8.76
C THR A 16 12.80 5.34 -7.25
N LEU A 17 13.31 4.33 -6.53
CA LEU A 17 13.42 4.36 -5.08
C LEU A 17 14.38 5.47 -4.61
N ASN A 18 13.90 6.31 -3.70
CA ASN A 18 14.78 7.18 -2.93
C ASN A 18 15.44 6.39 -1.78
N THR A 19 16.72 6.04 -1.95
CA THR A 19 17.47 5.24 -0.97
C THR A 19 17.68 5.96 0.37
N ASP A 20 17.62 7.30 0.41
CA ASP A 20 17.78 8.07 1.65
C ASP A 20 16.61 7.87 2.63
N ALA A 21 15.47 7.37 2.12
CA ALA A 21 14.29 7.09 2.91
C ALA A 21 14.37 5.76 3.68
N LEU A 22 15.32 4.89 3.31
CA LEU A 22 15.45 3.53 3.82
C LEU A 22 15.82 3.52 5.30
N ARG A 23 15.18 2.65 6.08
CA ARG A 23 15.51 2.45 7.49
C ARG A 23 15.46 0.98 7.84
N LYS A 24 16.36 0.59 8.74
CA LYS A 24 16.39 -0.77 9.30
C LYS A 24 15.19 -0.99 10.20
N LEU A 25 14.80 -2.25 10.32
CA LEU A 25 13.77 -2.69 11.26
C LEU A 25 14.19 -2.38 12.71
N PRO A 26 13.31 -1.79 13.55
CA PRO A 26 13.59 -1.58 14.95
C PRO A 26 13.89 -2.90 15.70
N LYS A 27 14.71 -2.81 16.77
CA LYS A 27 15.03 -3.97 17.61
C LYS A 27 13.75 -4.55 18.23
N GLY A 28 13.70 -5.88 18.39
CA GLY A 28 12.56 -6.60 18.97
C GLY A 28 11.47 -6.97 17.97
N PHE A 29 11.70 -6.71 16.69
CA PHE A 29 10.85 -7.13 15.58
C PHE A 29 11.64 -7.97 14.58
N HIS A 30 10.96 -8.82 13.84
CA HIS A 30 11.52 -9.57 12.71
C HIS A 30 10.56 -9.56 11.52
N VAL A 31 11.08 -9.89 10.34
CA VAL A 31 10.30 -9.99 9.11
C VAL A 31 10.22 -11.45 8.67
N ARG A 32 9.06 -11.89 8.20
CA ARG A 32 8.87 -13.19 7.57
C ARG A 32 7.72 -13.14 6.57
N TYR A 33 7.61 -14.17 5.75
CA TYR A 33 6.43 -14.32 4.90
C TYR A 33 5.20 -14.75 5.70
N CYS A 34 4.03 -14.36 5.21
CA CYS A 34 2.74 -14.88 5.63
C CYS A 34 2.70 -16.40 5.41
N ARG A 35 2.26 -17.16 6.41
CA ARG A 35 2.14 -18.62 6.32
C ARG A 35 0.77 -19.00 5.77
N LYS A 36 0.65 -20.21 5.22
CA LYS A 36 -0.61 -20.69 4.62
C LYS A 36 -1.79 -20.68 5.59
N ASN A 37 -1.55 -20.98 6.87
CA ASN A 37 -2.55 -20.95 7.93
C ASN A 37 -2.80 -19.55 8.54
N GLU A 38 -2.20 -18.49 8.00
CA GLU A 38 -2.33 -17.11 8.51
C GLU A 38 -3.11 -16.20 7.56
N LEU A 39 -3.77 -16.77 6.55
CA LEU A 39 -4.56 -15.99 5.59
C LEU A 39 -5.61 -15.13 6.30
N ASP A 40 -6.30 -15.67 7.31
CA ASP A 40 -7.32 -14.92 8.04
C ASP A 40 -6.74 -13.77 8.86
N ILE A 41 -5.49 -13.91 9.35
CA ILE A 41 -4.77 -12.81 10.00
C ILE A 41 -4.52 -11.69 9.00
N TRP A 42 -4.07 -12.03 7.79
CA TRP A 42 -3.88 -11.05 6.71
C TRP A 42 -5.20 -10.35 6.37
N LYS A 43 -6.29 -11.11 6.15
CA LYS A 43 -7.61 -10.55 5.83
C LYS A 43 -8.08 -9.54 6.90
N ALA A 44 -7.90 -9.86 8.17
CA ALA A 44 -8.39 -9.04 9.28
C ALA A 44 -7.52 -7.79 9.57
N MET A 45 -6.21 -7.84 9.31
CA MET A 45 -5.24 -6.82 9.78
C MET A 45 -5.54 -5.40 9.28
N HIS A 46 -6.22 -5.27 8.14
CA HIS A 46 -6.52 -3.97 7.52
C HIS A 46 -7.55 -3.15 8.27
N PHE A 47 -8.33 -3.80 9.13
CA PHE A 47 -9.44 -3.20 9.86
C PHE A 47 -9.06 -2.91 11.32
N ASN A 48 -9.58 -1.82 11.87
CA ASN A 48 -9.18 -1.36 13.20
C ASN A 48 -9.83 -2.16 14.34
N THR A 49 -10.92 -2.88 14.07
CA THR A 49 -11.62 -3.71 15.06
C THR A 49 -12.04 -5.06 14.48
N PRO A 50 -12.18 -6.10 15.31
CA PRO A 50 -12.66 -7.42 14.87
C PRO A 50 -14.04 -7.39 14.21
N GLU A 51 -14.95 -6.51 14.67
CA GLU A 51 -16.31 -6.40 14.14
C GLU A 51 -16.29 -5.88 12.71
N ILE A 52 -15.44 -4.88 12.44
CA ILE A 52 -15.24 -4.36 11.08
C ILE A 52 -14.57 -5.43 10.22
N ALA A 53 -13.55 -6.12 10.73
CA ALA A 53 -12.89 -7.21 10.01
C ALA A 53 -13.88 -8.31 9.59
N MET A 54 -14.80 -8.69 10.48
CA MET A 54 -15.84 -9.68 10.19
C MET A 54 -16.78 -9.20 9.10
N LYS A 55 -17.21 -7.92 9.13
CA LYS A 55 -18.07 -7.33 8.11
C LYS A 55 -17.45 -7.37 6.70
N TYR A 56 -16.13 -7.25 6.59
CA TYR A 56 -15.40 -7.27 5.32
C TYR A 56 -14.75 -8.62 5.00
N TYR A 57 -15.00 -9.66 5.79
CA TYR A 57 -14.33 -10.95 5.63
C TYR A 57 -14.61 -11.59 4.26
N ASP A 58 -15.86 -11.56 3.81
CA ASP A 58 -16.26 -12.10 2.51
C ASP A 58 -15.63 -11.29 1.37
N PHE A 59 -15.64 -9.96 1.46
CA PHE A 59 -14.97 -9.10 0.50
C PHE A 59 -13.47 -9.43 0.36
N MET A 60 -12.76 -9.59 1.49
CA MET A 60 -11.35 -9.97 1.48
C MET A 60 -11.13 -11.37 0.91
N THR A 61 -12.08 -12.28 1.11
CA THR A 61 -12.05 -13.64 0.57
C THR A 61 -12.23 -13.63 -0.96
N ASP A 62 -13.20 -12.86 -1.46
CA ASP A 62 -13.45 -12.70 -2.90
C ASP A 62 -12.29 -12.01 -3.60
N TYR A 63 -11.71 -10.99 -2.97
CA TYR A 63 -10.50 -10.33 -3.48
C TYR A 63 -9.33 -11.32 -3.54
N PHE A 64 -9.10 -12.09 -2.48
CA PHE A 64 -8.04 -13.10 -2.49
C PHE A 64 -8.25 -14.14 -3.58
N ASN A 65 -9.48 -14.65 -3.73
CA ASN A 65 -9.83 -15.67 -4.71
C ASN A 65 -9.68 -15.17 -6.15
N SER A 66 -10.01 -13.91 -6.42
CA SER A 66 -9.88 -13.32 -7.75
C SER A 66 -8.45 -12.94 -8.11
N VAL A 67 -7.71 -12.31 -7.18
CA VAL A 67 -6.39 -11.71 -7.47
C VAL A 67 -5.23 -12.64 -7.16
N TYR A 68 -5.28 -13.39 -6.06
CA TYR A 68 -4.12 -14.11 -5.52
C TYR A 68 -4.22 -15.62 -5.68
N LEU A 69 -5.40 -16.22 -5.56
CA LEU A 69 -5.59 -17.67 -5.63
C LEU A 69 -5.02 -18.29 -6.93
N PRO A 70 -5.13 -17.67 -8.13
CA PRO A 70 -4.50 -18.21 -9.34
C PRO A 70 -2.99 -18.37 -9.22
N LYS A 71 -2.33 -17.57 -8.35
CA LYS A 71 -0.90 -17.62 -8.05
C LYS A 71 -0.66 -17.75 -6.54
N LYS A 72 -1.43 -18.60 -5.85
CA LYS A 72 -1.46 -18.66 -4.37
C LYS A 72 -0.07 -18.85 -3.73
N ASP A 73 0.77 -19.69 -4.32
CA ASP A 73 2.09 -19.96 -3.75
C ASP A 73 3.01 -18.74 -3.89
N LEU A 74 2.87 -17.96 -4.97
CA LEU A 74 3.53 -16.67 -5.13
C LEU A 74 3.05 -15.67 -4.08
N PHE A 75 1.75 -15.62 -3.77
CA PHE A 75 1.24 -14.77 -2.68
C PHE A 75 1.95 -15.05 -1.36
N TYR A 76 2.08 -16.32 -0.95
CA TYR A 76 2.80 -16.68 0.27
C TYR A 76 4.33 -16.52 0.18
N GLN A 77 4.88 -16.34 -1.02
CA GLN A 77 6.30 -15.99 -1.24
C GLN A 77 6.53 -14.47 -1.37
N SER A 78 5.46 -13.68 -1.45
CA SER A 78 5.53 -12.21 -1.59
C SER A 78 5.02 -11.49 -0.35
N CYS A 79 3.90 -11.93 0.23
CA CYS A 79 3.23 -11.29 1.36
C CYS A 79 4.11 -11.33 2.62
N LEU A 80 4.62 -10.16 3.03
CA LEU A 80 5.47 -10.03 4.21
C LEU A 80 4.65 -9.61 5.42
N PHE A 81 4.99 -10.20 6.57
CA PHE A 81 4.67 -9.70 7.89
C PHE A 81 5.92 -9.18 8.59
N ILE A 82 5.76 -8.04 9.26
CA ILE A 82 6.60 -7.72 10.43
C ILE A 82 5.91 -8.32 11.65
N CYS A 83 6.68 -9.03 12.45
CA CYS A 83 6.24 -9.67 13.67
C CYS A 83 6.99 -9.08 14.87
N ASN A 84 6.32 -9.06 16.03
CA ASN A 84 6.98 -8.73 17.29
C ASN A 84 7.77 -9.94 17.84
N LYS A 85 8.42 -9.77 18.99
CA LYS A 85 9.19 -10.82 19.68
C LYS A 85 8.44 -12.14 20.00
N PHE A 86 7.12 -12.14 19.91
CA PHE A 86 6.26 -13.31 20.13
C PHE A 86 5.76 -13.92 18.81
N ASP A 87 6.34 -13.54 17.67
CA ASP A 87 5.93 -13.95 16.33
C ASP A 87 4.50 -13.53 15.92
N LYS A 88 3.88 -12.60 16.67
CA LYS A 88 2.60 -12.00 16.31
C LYS A 88 2.79 -11.00 15.16
N PRO A 89 2.09 -11.15 14.02
CA PRO A 89 2.06 -10.13 12.96
C PRO A 89 1.55 -8.78 13.46
N VAL A 90 2.28 -7.71 13.15
CA VAL A 90 1.96 -6.32 13.55
C VAL A 90 1.98 -5.33 12.37
N GLY A 91 2.43 -5.78 11.20
CA GLY A 91 2.31 -5.03 9.96
C GLY A 91 2.48 -5.94 8.75
N THR A 92 1.93 -5.53 7.62
CA THR A 92 1.92 -6.30 6.37
C THR A 92 2.08 -5.38 5.17
N CYS A 93 2.80 -5.85 4.15
CA CYS A 93 2.95 -5.19 2.85
C CYS A 93 3.66 -6.15 1.89
N PHE A 94 3.39 -6.02 0.60
CA PHE A 94 4.14 -6.69 -0.46
C PHE A 94 3.94 -6.02 -1.81
N VAL A 95 4.81 -6.33 -2.76
CA VAL A 95 4.62 -5.95 -4.16
C VAL A 95 3.97 -7.12 -4.91
N TRP A 96 3.03 -6.81 -5.78
CA TRP A 96 2.34 -7.76 -6.64
C TRP A 96 2.48 -7.36 -8.11
N LYS A 97 2.52 -8.36 -9.00
CA LYS A 97 2.51 -8.12 -10.45
C LYS A 97 1.07 -8.10 -10.96
N SER A 98 0.39 -6.97 -10.74
CA SER A 98 -0.99 -6.75 -11.15
C SER A 98 -1.15 -6.70 -12.67
N TYR A 99 -2.29 -7.20 -13.15
CA TYR A 99 -2.63 -7.30 -14.58
C TYR A 99 -1.57 -8.05 -15.40
N ASN A 100 -0.76 -8.89 -14.73
CA ASN A 100 0.43 -9.55 -15.26
C ASN A 100 1.50 -8.63 -15.89
N THR A 101 1.41 -7.31 -15.70
CA THR A 101 2.20 -6.33 -16.48
C THR A 101 2.85 -5.24 -15.63
N ILE A 102 2.21 -4.82 -14.54
CA ILE A 102 2.70 -3.71 -13.70
C ILE A 102 2.94 -4.17 -12.27
N HIS A 103 3.82 -3.48 -11.54
CA HIS A 103 4.08 -3.76 -10.12
C HIS A 103 3.30 -2.79 -9.24
N THR A 104 2.61 -3.32 -8.25
CA THR A 104 1.78 -2.55 -7.33
C THR A 104 2.16 -2.86 -5.88
N LEU A 105 2.25 -1.84 -5.04
CA LEU A 105 2.41 -1.99 -3.61
C LEU A 105 1.04 -2.26 -2.99
N HIS A 106 0.90 -3.45 -2.40
CA HIS A 106 -0.37 -3.99 -1.98
C HIS A 106 -0.48 -4.04 -0.46
N TRP A 107 -1.69 -3.71 0.02
CA TRP A 107 -2.15 -4.00 1.37
C TRP A 107 -1.16 -3.55 2.47
N PHE A 108 -0.66 -2.32 2.37
CA PHE A 108 0.25 -1.76 3.38
C PHE A 108 -0.52 -1.41 4.67
N LYS A 109 -0.14 -2.02 5.80
CA LYS A 109 -0.74 -1.75 7.12
C LYS A 109 0.27 -1.96 8.24
N VAL A 110 0.18 -1.12 9.25
CA VAL A 110 0.76 -1.36 10.58
C VAL A 110 -0.38 -1.26 11.59
N LEU A 111 -0.40 -2.14 12.59
CA LEU A 111 -1.37 -2.06 13.68
C LEU A 111 -1.17 -0.76 14.46
N LYS A 112 -2.27 -0.14 14.89
CA LYS A 112 -2.30 1.23 15.44
C LYS A 112 -1.36 1.40 16.64
N GLU A 113 -1.29 0.40 17.52
CA GLU A 113 -0.44 0.38 18.70
C GLU A 113 1.07 0.20 18.39
N TYR A 114 1.41 -0.09 17.12
CA TYR A 114 2.77 -0.23 16.60
C TYR A 114 3.14 0.89 15.60
N GLU A 115 2.28 1.89 15.42
CA GLU A 115 2.57 3.05 14.57
C GLU A 115 3.55 4.03 15.27
N GLY A 116 4.18 4.91 14.48
CA GLY A 116 5.04 5.98 15.02
C GLY A 116 6.43 5.55 15.49
N ILE A 117 6.70 4.25 15.60
CA ILE A 117 8.01 3.71 16.04
C ILE A 117 8.90 3.21 14.89
N GLY A 118 8.58 3.55 13.65
CA GLY A 118 9.42 3.27 12.47
C GLY A 118 9.15 1.95 11.73
N ILE A 119 8.21 1.11 12.19
CA ILE A 119 7.86 -0.18 11.57
C ILE A 119 7.41 -0.01 10.12
N GLY A 120 6.49 0.90 9.84
CA GLY A 120 5.97 1.10 8.47
C GLY A 120 7.05 1.50 7.47
N ARG A 121 8.01 2.34 7.90
CA ARG A 121 9.15 2.73 7.07
C ARG A 121 10.10 1.57 6.82
N ALA A 122 10.42 0.78 7.85
CA ALA A 122 11.25 -0.41 7.68
C ALA A 122 10.58 -1.44 6.77
N LEU A 123 9.27 -1.64 6.91
CA LEU A 123 8.49 -2.52 6.03
C LEU A 123 8.61 -2.12 4.57
N LEU A 124 8.36 -0.84 4.27
CA LEU A 124 8.47 -0.32 2.92
C LEU A 124 9.91 -0.38 2.40
N SER A 125 10.92 -0.17 3.27
CA SER A 125 12.34 -0.35 2.93
C SER A 125 12.60 -1.77 2.44
N ILE A 126 12.23 -2.78 3.24
CA ILE A 126 12.44 -4.19 2.93
C ILE A 126 11.74 -4.60 1.62
N VAL A 127 10.53 -4.11 1.39
CA VAL A 127 9.76 -4.44 0.18
C VAL A 127 10.39 -3.79 -1.06
N MET A 128 10.68 -2.48 -1.01
CA MET A 128 11.16 -1.73 -2.17
C MET A 128 12.62 -2.03 -2.51
N GLU A 129 13.48 -2.33 -1.53
CA GLU A 129 14.90 -2.70 -1.75
C GLU A 129 15.07 -4.04 -2.47
N ARG A 130 14.05 -4.91 -2.45
CA ARG A 130 14.08 -6.21 -3.14
C ARG A 130 13.83 -6.09 -4.64
N LEU A 131 13.30 -4.96 -5.09
CA LEU A 131 12.94 -4.77 -6.48
C LEU A 131 14.17 -4.46 -7.33
N SER A 132 14.26 -5.10 -8.50
CA SER A 132 15.22 -4.71 -9.53
C SER A 132 14.74 -3.48 -10.29
N GLN A 133 15.66 -2.80 -11.00
CA GLN A 133 15.34 -1.56 -11.71
C GLN A 133 14.26 -1.74 -12.80
N ASP A 134 14.18 -2.92 -13.43
CA ASP A 134 13.19 -3.27 -14.44
C ASP A 134 11.79 -3.55 -13.85
N GLU A 135 11.66 -3.69 -12.53
CA GLU A 135 10.35 -3.81 -11.87
C GLU A 135 9.70 -2.45 -11.59
N TYR A 136 10.43 -1.35 -11.75
CA TYR A 136 9.88 0.00 -11.68
C TYR A 136 9.24 0.42 -13.02
N PRO A 137 8.23 1.29 -13.00
CA PRO A 137 7.66 1.96 -11.83
C PRO A 137 6.73 1.07 -10.99
N VAL A 138 6.65 1.39 -9.69
CA VAL A 138 5.73 0.76 -8.73
C VAL A 138 4.56 1.70 -8.46
N PHE A 139 3.34 1.16 -8.52
CA PHE A 139 2.12 1.94 -8.32
C PHE A 139 1.43 1.56 -7.01
N LEU A 140 0.56 2.43 -6.50
CA LEU A 140 -0.31 2.08 -5.38
C LEU A 140 -1.61 2.86 -5.43
N HIS A 141 -2.64 2.28 -4.82
CA HIS A 141 -3.86 2.98 -4.43
C HIS A 141 -3.77 3.35 -2.94
N THR A 142 -4.32 4.51 -2.58
CA THR A 142 -4.42 4.98 -1.20
C THR A 142 -5.65 5.89 -1.04
N GLN A 143 -5.89 6.32 0.19
CA GLN A 143 -6.98 7.24 0.55
C GLN A 143 -6.41 8.45 1.31
N PRO A 144 -7.07 9.62 1.29
CA PRO A 144 -6.60 10.80 2.02
C PRO A 144 -6.54 10.58 3.54
N SER A 145 -7.36 9.66 4.08
CA SER A 145 -7.32 9.25 5.49
C SER A 145 -5.96 8.65 5.88
N SER A 146 -5.21 8.15 4.91
CA SER A 146 -3.86 7.58 5.04
C SER A 146 -2.76 8.63 4.82
N TYR A 147 -3.00 9.91 5.13
CA TYR A 147 -2.05 11.01 4.93
C TYR A 147 -0.64 10.75 5.53
N ARG A 148 -0.54 10.01 6.65
CA ARG A 148 0.76 9.60 7.23
C ARG A 148 1.49 8.59 6.33
N ALA A 149 0.77 7.69 5.69
CA ALA A 149 1.31 6.76 4.69
C ALA A 149 1.64 7.48 3.38
N ILE A 150 0.80 8.42 2.91
CA ILE A 150 1.10 9.25 1.73
C ILE A 150 2.41 10.02 1.91
N LYS A 151 2.62 10.61 3.09
CA LYS A 151 3.89 11.22 3.48
C LYS A 151 5.04 10.22 3.36
N LEU A 152 4.88 9.03 3.94
CA LEU A 152 5.88 7.97 3.89
C LEU A 152 6.21 7.56 2.44
N TYR A 153 5.20 7.34 1.61
CA TYR A 153 5.39 7.00 0.20
C TYR A 153 6.13 8.12 -0.53
N SER A 154 5.77 9.39 -0.29
CA SER A 154 6.47 10.54 -0.87
C SER A 154 7.96 10.56 -0.52
N ASP A 155 8.32 10.25 0.73
CA ASP A 155 9.74 10.15 1.10
C ASP A 155 10.50 9.11 0.27
N PHE A 156 9.85 8.00 -0.10
CA PHE A 156 10.41 6.92 -0.91
C PHE A 156 10.46 7.23 -2.41
N GLY A 157 9.94 8.39 -2.84
CA GLY A 157 9.92 8.79 -4.24
C GLY A 157 8.60 8.50 -4.95
N PHE A 158 7.52 8.20 -4.23
CA PHE A 158 6.19 8.13 -4.83
C PHE A 158 5.62 9.53 -5.08
N HIS A 159 5.06 9.73 -6.26
CA HIS A 159 4.36 10.95 -6.66
C HIS A 159 2.87 10.67 -6.85
N LEU A 160 2.00 11.62 -6.52
CA LEU A 160 0.57 11.54 -6.78
C LEU A 160 0.31 11.57 -8.30
N LEU A 161 -0.66 10.78 -8.76
CA LEU A 161 -1.09 10.78 -10.17
C LEU A 161 -2.19 11.81 -10.39
N SER A 162 -2.11 12.58 -11.47
CA SER A 162 -3.10 13.61 -11.85
C SER A 162 -4.22 13.10 -12.76
N ASP A 163 -4.10 11.88 -13.28
CA ASP A 163 -5.04 11.34 -14.26
C ASP A 163 -6.42 11.17 -13.61
N PRO A 164 -7.50 11.71 -14.21
CA PRO A 164 -8.80 11.83 -13.53
C PRO A 164 -9.50 10.48 -13.30
N VAL A 165 -9.11 9.45 -14.05
CA VAL A 165 -9.65 8.10 -13.96
C VAL A 165 -8.49 7.10 -14.10
N ILE A 166 -8.40 6.16 -13.17
CA ILE A 166 -7.46 5.03 -13.19
C ILE A 166 -8.29 3.74 -13.20
N GLY A 167 -8.26 3.01 -14.31
CA GLY A 167 -9.10 1.83 -14.52
C GLY A 167 -10.58 2.23 -14.49
N ASN A 168 -11.35 1.63 -13.59
CA ASN A 168 -12.76 1.95 -13.38
C ASN A 168 -13.02 2.94 -12.23
N ARG A 169 -11.97 3.52 -11.63
CA ARG A 169 -12.09 4.40 -10.45
C ARG A 169 -11.77 5.83 -10.82
N LYS A 170 -12.60 6.75 -10.32
CA LYS A 170 -12.27 8.18 -10.32
C LYS A 170 -11.05 8.39 -9.42
N ASN A 171 -10.12 9.23 -9.87
CA ASN A 171 -9.04 9.74 -9.04
C ASN A 171 -9.48 11.09 -8.46
N ASP A 172 -9.58 11.17 -7.13
CA ASP A 172 -10.13 12.32 -6.42
C ASP A 172 -9.03 13.29 -5.98
N LEU A 173 -7.95 13.43 -6.77
CA LEU A 173 -6.76 14.20 -6.42
C LEU A 173 -7.08 15.63 -5.96
N GLU A 174 -7.72 16.43 -6.83
CA GLU A 174 -8.06 17.84 -6.55
C GLU A 174 -8.86 17.99 -5.26
N ASP A 175 -9.78 17.06 -5.07
CA ASP A 175 -10.69 16.92 -3.94
C ASP A 175 -10.00 16.50 -2.64
N CYS A 176 -8.81 15.91 -2.73
CA CYS A 176 -8.00 15.45 -1.62
C CYS A 176 -6.87 16.41 -1.26
N LEU A 177 -6.38 17.24 -2.18
CA LEU A 177 -5.27 18.17 -1.92
C LEU A 177 -5.53 19.08 -0.71
N PRO A 178 -6.71 19.74 -0.57
CA PRO A 178 -7.01 20.55 0.62
C PRO A 178 -7.08 19.72 1.92
N ILE A 179 -7.47 18.45 1.81
CA ILE A 179 -7.49 17.53 2.97
C ILE A 179 -6.06 17.23 3.39
N LEU A 180 -5.19 16.87 2.44
CA LEU A 180 -3.79 16.58 2.71
C LEU A 180 -3.08 17.81 3.29
N GLU A 181 -3.31 19.00 2.74
CA GLU A 181 -2.74 20.25 3.26
C GLU A 181 -3.14 20.51 4.73
N LYS A 182 -4.41 20.22 5.08
CA LYS A 182 -4.92 20.38 6.43
C LYS A 182 -4.32 19.40 7.45
N PHE A 183 -4.08 18.14 7.05
CA PHE A 183 -3.70 17.07 7.99
C PHE A 183 -2.20 16.72 7.99
N MET A 184 -1.46 17.11 6.96
CA MET A 184 -0.01 16.91 6.88
C MET A 184 0.75 18.12 7.45
N PRO A 185 1.97 17.91 7.99
CA PRO A 185 2.88 19.02 8.22
C PRO A 185 3.13 19.80 6.93
N GLU A 186 3.11 21.13 6.99
CA GLU A 186 3.25 22.00 5.81
C GLU A 186 4.50 21.67 4.98
N SER A 187 5.63 21.41 5.65
CA SER A 187 6.89 21.05 5.00
C SER A 187 6.85 19.69 4.26
N ASP A 188 5.98 18.78 4.68
CA ASP A 188 5.78 17.48 4.02
C ASP A 188 4.77 17.60 2.88
N PHE A 189 3.71 18.39 3.05
CA PHE A 189 2.75 18.67 1.98
C PHE A 189 3.43 19.35 0.78
N LYS A 190 4.28 20.35 1.03
CA LYS A 190 5.05 21.06 -0.01
C LYS A 190 6.03 20.17 -0.79
N LYS A 191 6.37 18.98 -0.27
CA LYS A 191 7.23 18.01 -0.96
C LYS A 191 6.45 17.05 -1.86
N LEU A 192 5.12 16.99 -1.74
CA LEU A 192 4.30 16.17 -2.62
C LEU A 192 4.51 16.64 -4.05
N ARG A 193 4.74 15.68 -4.95
CA ARG A 193 4.83 15.91 -6.38
C ARG A 193 3.65 15.26 -7.05
N ILE A 194 3.18 15.88 -8.12
CA ILE A 194 2.05 15.42 -8.93
C ILE A 194 2.58 15.19 -10.35
N VAL A 195 2.29 14.03 -10.92
CA VAL A 195 2.74 13.63 -12.27
C VAL A 195 1.60 12.95 -13.03
N ARG A 196 1.76 12.81 -14.34
CA ARG A 196 0.88 11.96 -15.15
C ARG A 196 1.39 10.52 -15.17
N ALA A 197 0.47 9.58 -15.20
CA ALA A 197 0.77 8.17 -15.34
C ALA A 197 1.32 7.87 -16.75
N PRO A 198 2.23 6.91 -16.90
CA PRO A 198 2.67 6.46 -18.21
C PRO A 198 1.55 5.71 -18.93
N LYS A 199 1.53 5.77 -20.27
CA LYS A 199 0.47 5.15 -21.08
C LYS A 199 0.29 3.66 -20.81
N PHE A 200 1.39 2.90 -20.70
CA PHE A 200 1.32 1.45 -20.47
C PHE A 200 0.59 1.09 -19.17
N PHE A 201 0.67 1.95 -18.15
CA PHE A 201 -0.07 1.77 -16.90
C PHE A 201 -1.55 1.99 -17.12
N LEU A 202 -1.95 3.07 -17.80
CA LEU A 202 -3.35 3.35 -18.11
C LEU A 202 -3.97 2.24 -18.99
N ASP A 203 -3.20 1.70 -19.93
CA ASP A 203 -3.62 0.55 -20.74
C ASP A 203 -3.79 -0.71 -19.88
N ALA A 204 -2.87 -0.97 -18.95
CA ALA A 204 -2.93 -2.14 -18.05
C ALA A 204 -4.14 -2.10 -17.11
N VAL A 205 -4.42 -0.97 -16.46
CA VAL A 205 -5.55 -0.84 -15.52
C VAL A 205 -6.92 -0.88 -16.19
N CYS A 206 -6.98 -0.68 -17.51
CA CYS A 206 -8.18 -0.80 -18.33
C CYS A 206 -8.33 -2.18 -19.00
N SER A 207 -7.36 -3.08 -18.82
CA SER A 207 -7.34 -4.39 -19.50
C SER A 207 -8.37 -5.38 -18.97
N THR A 208 -8.82 -5.20 -17.72
CA THR A 208 -9.83 -6.05 -17.08
C THR A 208 -10.78 -5.19 -16.24
N ASN A 209 -11.97 -5.74 -15.95
CA ASN A 209 -12.93 -5.09 -15.05
C ASN A 209 -12.60 -5.31 -13.56
N THR A 210 -11.68 -6.22 -13.24
CA THR A 210 -11.24 -6.50 -11.88
C THR A 210 -10.18 -5.49 -11.47
N SER A 211 -10.42 -4.73 -10.41
CA SER A 211 -9.38 -3.88 -9.82
C SER A 211 -8.37 -4.75 -9.08
N GLU A 212 -7.13 -4.80 -9.58
CA GLU A 212 -6.00 -5.42 -8.90
C GLU A 212 -5.15 -4.38 -8.15
N PHE A 213 -5.82 -3.33 -7.63
CA PHE A 213 -5.31 -2.36 -6.64
C PHE A 213 -5.99 -2.54 -5.30
#